data_AF-D3RPS5-F1
#
_entry.id   AF-D3RPS5-F1
#
_cell.length_a   1.000
_cell.length_b   1.000
_cell.length_c   1.000
_cell.angle_alpha   90.00
_cell.angle_beta   90.00
_cell.angle_gamma   90.00
#
_symmetry.space_group_name_H-M   'P 1'
#
loop_
_entity.id
_entity.type
_entity.pdbx_description
1 polymer ?
#
loop_
_entity_poly.entity_id
_entity_poly.type
_entity_poly.pdbx_seq_one_letter_code
_entity_poly.pdbx_strand_id
1 'polypeptide(L)' 'MEVMGYKPQEQDYRFWLVVNPATWLMPILFAVLLIVLTVHVAVLSLGWFTWG' A
#
# COMPACT_ATOMS: atom_id res chain seq x y z
N MET A 1 -19.65 -0.90 10.92
CA MET A 1 -19.12 -1.32 12.22
C MET A 1 -18.36 -0.15 12.80
N GLU A 2 -18.88 0.47 13.84
CA GLU A 2 -18.16 1.50 14.60
C GLU A 2 -17.51 0.79 15.80
N VAL A 3 -16.19 0.65 15.77
CA VAL A 3 -15.43 0.12 16.91
C VAL A 3 -14.95 1.34 17.69
N MET A 4 -15.34 1.48 18.95
CA MET A 4 -14.95 2.63 19.81
C MET A 4 -15.32 4.01 19.22
N GLY A 5 -16.40 4.08 18.42
CA GLY A 5 -16.80 5.32 17.74
C GLY A 5 -15.86 5.74 16.59
N TYR A 6 -15.00 4.84 16.12
CA TYR A 6 -14.16 5.08 14.95
C TYR A 6 -14.99 5.03 13.66
N LYS A 7 -14.92 6.12 12.90
CA LYS A 7 -15.54 6.28 11.58
C LYS A 7 -14.43 6.45 10.53
N PRO A 8 -14.05 5.39 9.79
CA PRO A 8 -12.85 5.42 8.94
C PRO A 8 -12.80 6.59 7.97
N GLN A 9 -13.88 6.79 7.20
CA GLN A 9 -13.95 7.85 6.19
C GLN A 9 -13.76 9.26 6.75
N GLU A 10 -14.09 9.47 8.02
CA GLU A 10 -13.96 10.78 8.70
C GLU A 10 -12.64 10.92 9.48
N GLN A 11 -11.93 9.82 9.75
CA GLN A 11 -10.88 9.78 10.77
C GLN A 11 -9.56 9.14 10.32
N ASP A 12 -9.48 8.55 9.13
CA ASP A 12 -8.27 7.86 8.64
C ASP A 12 -7.06 8.77 8.50
N TYR A 13 -7.26 10.07 8.25
CA TYR A 13 -6.17 11.05 8.23
C TYR A 13 -5.35 11.06 9.53
N ARG A 14 -5.96 10.63 10.66
CA ARG A 14 -5.31 10.54 11.97
C ARG A 14 -4.19 9.50 12.01
N PHE A 15 -4.09 8.60 11.03
CA PHE A 15 -2.94 7.72 10.86
C PHE A 15 -1.61 8.49 10.92
N TRP A 16 -1.56 9.69 10.31
CA TRP A 16 -0.37 10.53 10.27
C TRP A 16 -0.02 11.21 11.60
N LEU A 17 -0.87 11.10 12.63
CA LEU A 17 -0.55 11.53 13.99
C LEU A 17 0.39 10.55 14.71
N VAL A 18 0.47 9.31 14.23
CA VAL A 18 1.34 8.26 14.78
C VAL A 18 2.53 8.01 13.85
N VAL A 19 2.27 7.96 12.55
CA VAL A 19 3.29 7.69 11.54
C VAL A 19 3.67 9.02 10.88
N ASN A 20 4.91 9.47 11.03
CA ASN A 20 5.35 10.70 10.38
C ASN A 20 5.43 10.51 8.85
N PRO A 21 4.65 11.24 8.03
CA PRO A 21 4.70 11.11 6.57
C PRO A 21 6.06 11.48 5.99
N ALA A 22 6.78 12.46 6.57
CA ALA A 22 8.10 12.86 6.07
C ALA A 22 9.15 11.75 6.22
N THR A 23 8.96 10.84 7.18
CA THR A 23 9.86 9.71 7.41
C THR A 23 9.39 8.45 6.67
N TRP A 24 8.08 8.21 6.62
CA TRP A 24 7.53 6.90 6.21
C TRP A 24 6.85 6.87 4.86
N LEU A 25 6.49 8.01 4.25
CA LEU A 25 5.84 8.01 2.94
C LEU A 25 6.72 7.36 1.87
N MET A 26 7.99 7.77 1.77
CA MET A 26 8.92 7.20 0.79
C MET A 26 9.16 5.70 1.02
N PRO A 27 9.45 5.21 2.26
CA PRO A 27 9.50 3.78 2.54
C PRO A 27 8.26 2.98 2.12
N ILE A 28 7.06 3.50 2.39
CA ILE A 28 5.81 2.84 1.99
C ILE A 28 5.72 2.72 0.47
N LEU A 29 6.03 3.80 -0.26
CA LEU A 29 6.01 3.79 -1.73
C LEU A 29 7.05 2.81 -2.30
N PHE A 30 8.26 2.74 -1.73
CA PHE A 30 9.25 1.75 -2.13
C PHE A 30 8.82 0.32 -1.84
N ALA A 31 8.17 0.07 -0.69
CA ALA A 31 7.64 -1.25 -0.37
C ALA A 31 6.55 -1.67 -1.37
N VAL A 32 5.61 -0.77 -1.69
CA VAL A 32 4.57 -1.04 -2.71
C VAL A 32 5.20 -1.26 -4.08
N LEU A 33 6.21 -0.47 -4.47
CA LEU A 33 6.95 -0.66 -5.72
C LEU A 33 7.61 -2.04 -5.77
N LEU A 34 8.29 -2.48 -4.71
CA LEU A 34 8.92 -3.79 -4.65
C LEU A 34 7.89 -4.93 -4.76
N ILE A 35 6.75 -4.81 -4.08
CA ILE A 35 5.66 -5.78 -4.18
C ILE A 35 5.18 -5.86 -5.62
N VAL A 36 4.90 -4.71 -6.25
CA VAL A 36 4.46 -4.63 -7.63
C VAL A 36 5.46 -5.29 -8.57
N LEU A 37 6.74 -4.91 -8.52
CA LEU A 37 7.77 -5.52 -9.38
C LEU A 37 7.86 -7.04 -9.18
N THR A 38 7.83 -7.51 -7.93
CA THR A 38 7.89 -8.94 -7.60
C THR A 38 6.71 -9.70 -8.21
N VAL A 39 5.49 -9.19 -8.04
CA VAL A 39 4.28 -9.81 -8.59
C VAL A 39 4.35 -9.84 -10.11
N HIS A 40 4.80 -8.77 -10.76
CA HIS A 40 4.92 -8.73 -12.22
C HIS A 40 5.95 -9.72 -12.75
N VAL A 41 7.12 -9.81 -12.12
CA VAL A 41 8.14 -10.81 -12.51
C VAL A 41 7.59 -12.23 -12.34
N ALA A 42 6.94 -12.52 -11.21
CA ALA A 42 6.36 -13.84 -10.95
C ALA A 42 5.27 -14.20 -11.99
N VAL A 43 4.35 -13.28 -12.26
CA VAL A 43 3.24 -13.50 -13.20
C VAL A 43 3.74 -13.62 -14.64
N LEU A 44 4.70 -12.80 -15.07
CA LEU A 44 5.31 -12.91 -16.40
C LEU A 44 6.05 -14.24 -16.59
N SER A 45 6.64 -14.79 -15.54
CA SER A 45 7.31 -16.09 -15.60
C SER A 45 6.37 -17.26 -15.89
N LEU A 46 5.06 -17.09 -15.68
CA LEU A 46 4.03 -18.10 -16.01
C LEU A 46 3.73 -18.17 -17.52
N GLY A 47 4.17 -17.19 -18.31
CA GLY A 47 4.09 -17.21 -19.77
C GLY A 47 2.69 -16.99 -20.39
N TRP A 48 1.61 -16.95 -19.60
CA TRP A 48 0.23 -16.76 -20.10
C TRP A 48 -0.32 -15.35 -19.87
N PHE A 49 0.29 -14.58 -18.98
CA PHE A 49 -0.09 -13.19 -18.71
C PHE A 49 0.97 -12.28 -19.32
N THR A 50 0.62 -11.57 -20.39
CA THR A 50 1.49 -10.62 -21.10
C THR A 50 0.89 -9.22 -21.04
N TRP A 51 1.67 -8.21 -21.43
CA TRP A 51 1.24 -6.81 -21.46
C TRP A 51 0.46 -6.42 -22.73
N GLY A 52 0.11 -7.41 -23.56
CA GLY A 52 -0.50 -7.28 -24.89
C GLY A 52 -0.35 -8.59 -25.66
#